data_AF-I1BR62-F1
#
_entry.id   AF-I1BR62-F1
#
_cell.length_a   1.000
_cell.length_b   1.000
_cell.length_c   1.000
_cell.angle_alpha   90.00
_cell.angle_beta   90.00
_cell.angle_gamma   90.00
#
_symmetry.space_group_name_H-M   'P 1'
#
loop_
_entity.id
_entity.type
_entity.pdbx_description
1 polymer ?
#
loop_
_entity_poly.entity_id
_entity_poly.type
_entity_poly.pdbx_seq_one_letter_code
_entity_poly.pdbx_strand_id
1 'polypeptide(L)'
;MQESINKLATVTIKLEALKERTHFDTQVALTGFTPQDTFSYLTTTSNAITKGGVVNIEWRKKSGKVTYETNGFLVRDGILQVVPASQLTGVVEVENQPEEMQVDNQPDPAANLSFNLSLTDEQRKAKENLVLPYYKAQQLEVNVEEQKKQGGLIYYDPDAADDFDDEDPDDDLDI
;
A
#
# COMPACT_ATOMS: atom_id res chain seq x y z
N MET A 1 23.89 -15.51 -7.72
CA MET A 1 24.35 -15.10 -6.37
C MET A 1 23.43 -14.03 -5.76
N GLN A 2 23.14 -12.94 -6.49
CA GLN A 2 22.22 -11.88 -6.04
C GLN A 2 20.83 -12.39 -5.63
N GLU A 3 20.25 -13.28 -6.44
CA GLU A 3 18.91 -13.82 -6.19
C GLU A 3 18.84 -14.68 -4.92
N SER A 4 19.90 -15.45 -4.64
CA SER A 4 20.02 -16.26 -3.44
C SER A 4 20.05 -15.39 -2.18
N ILE A 5 20.81 -14.29 -2.22
CA ILE A 5 20.90 -13.34 -1.10
C ILE A 5 19.55 -12.66 -0.85
N ASN A 6 18.86 -12.26 -1.92
CA ASN A 6 17.54 -11.64 -1.80
C ASN A 6 16.51 -12.59 -1.17
N LYS A 7 16.58 -13.90 -1.47
CA LYS A 7 15.67 -14.91 -0.88
C LYS A 7 15.91 -15.16 0.62
N LEU A 8 17.13 -14.92 1.10
CA LEU A 8 17.50 -15.08 2.50
C LEU A 8 17.28 -13.79 3.34
N ALA A 9 17.13 -12.65 2.68
CA ALA A 9 17.01 -11.36 3.35
C ALA A 9 15.58 -11.09 3.85
N THR A 10 15.45 -10.77 5.14
CA THR A 10 14.19 -10.28 5.73
C THR A 10 13.92 -8.82 5.34
N VAL A 11 14.97 -8.03 5.08
CA VAL A 11 14.85 -6.66 4.59
C VAL A 11 15.84 -6.46 3.46
N THR A 12 15.35 -5.99 2.32
CA THR A 12 16.19 -5.61 1.18
C THR A 12 16.06 -4.12 0.95
N ILE A 13 17.19 -3.41 0.93
CA ILE A 13 17.25 -1.97 0.71
C ILE A 13 18.00 -1.74 -0.61
N LYS A 14 17.28 -1.23 -1.62
CA LYS A 14 17.84 -0.92 -2.94
C LYS A 14 17.97 0.58 -3.08
N LEU A 15 19.20 1.06 -3.26
CA LEU A 15 19.51 2.47 -3.46
C LEU A 15 19.66 2.75 -4.95
N GLU A 16 18.90 3.71 -5.45
CA GLU A 16 18.95 4.17 -6.83
C GLU A 16 19.33 5.65 -6.87
N ALA A 17 20.32 5.99 -7.69
CA ALA A 17 20.66 7.39 -7.92
C ALA A 17 19.51 8.09 -8.65
N LEU A 18 19.28 9.37 -8.31
CA LEU A 18 18.26 10.16 -8.98
C LEU A 18 18.65 10.32 -10.47
N LYS A 19 17.85 9.76 -11.38
CA LYS A 19 18.07 9.93 -12.82
C LYS A 19 17.77 11.38 -13.19
N GLU A 20 18.76 12.11 -13.69
CA GLU A 20 18.50 13.39 -14.34
C GLU A 20 17.73 13.14 -15.62
N ARG A 21 16.67 13.92 -15.89
CA ARG A 21 16.07 13.96 -17.22
C ARG A 21 17.14 14.44 -18.19
N THR A 22 17.59 13.55 -19.06
CA THR A 22 18.51 13.94 -20.12
C THR A 22 17.74 14.76 -21.15
N HIS A 23 18.45 15.61 -21.91
CA HIS A 23 17.85 16.34 -23.04
C HIS A 23 17.19 15.39 -24.06
N PHE A 24 17.65 14.13 -24.10
CA PHE A 24 17.06 13.07 -24.89
C PHE A 24 15.70 12.65 -24.37
N ASP A 25 15.57 12.39 -23.07
CA ASP A 25 14.29 11.99 -22.45
C ASP A 25 13.21 13.05 -22.64
N THR A 26 13.57 14.33 -22.60
CA THR A 26 12.64 15.43 -22.87
C THR A 26 12.22 15.50 -24.34
N GLN A 27 13.11 15.22 -25.29
CA GLN A 27 12.74 15.15 -26.71
C GLN A 27 11.87 13.94 -27.04
N VAL A 28 12.12 12.77 -26.43
CA VAL A 28 11.28 11.58 -26.59
C VAL A 28 9.87 11.86 -26.07
N ALA A 29 9.74 12.47 -24.89
CA ALA A 29 8.44 12.84 -24.33
C ALA A 29 7.68 13.85 -25.20
N LEU A 30 8.38 14.74 -25.90
CA LEU A 30 7.77 15.76 -26.76
C LEU A 30 7.42 15.26 -28.16
N THR A 31 8.21 14.33 -28.71
CA THR A 31 8.11 13.92 -30.13
C THR A 31 7.58 12.51 -30.33
N GLY A 32 7.53 11.68 -29.27
CA GLY A 32 7.12 10.27 -29.33
C GLY A 32 8.09 9.36 -30.09
N PHE A 33 9.21 9.89 -30.58
CA PHE A 33 10.22 9.12 -31.27
C PHE A 33 11.32 8.71 -30.29
N THR A 34 11.68 7.42 -30.26
CA THR A 34 12.82 6.91 -29.48
C THR A 34 13.98 6.67 -30.45
N PRO A 35 15.01 7.54 -30.48
CA PRO A 35 16.19 7.30 -31.30
C PRO A 35 16.89 5.99 -30.90
N GLN A 36 17.30 5.21 -31.89
CA GLN A 36 18.18 4.06 -31.67
C GLN A 36 19.58 4.55 -31.31
N ASP A 37 20.05 4.22 -30.11
CA ASP A 37 21.38 4.59 -29.63
C ASP A 37 22.46 3.92 -30.47
N THR A 38 23.03 4.68 -31.42
CA THR A 38 24.08 4.16 -32.32
C THR A 38 25.44 4.09 -31.61
N PHE A 39 25.65 4.92 -30.57
CA PHE A 39 26.85 4.91 -29.74
C PHE A 39 26.52 5.41 -28.33
N SER A 40 26.77 4.58 -27.31
CA SER A 40 26.72 4.99 -25.91
C SER A 40 28.12 5.38 -25.43
N TYR A 41 28.25 6.56 -24.83
CA TYR A 41 29.42 6.91 -24.05
C TYR A 41 29.27 6.35 -22.64
N LEU A 42 30.35 5.81 -22.07
CA LEU A 42 30.36 5.43 -20.67
C LEU A 42 30.17 6.71 -19.84
N THR A 43 28.98 6.92 -19.32
CA THR A 43 28.75 7.95 -18.31
C THR A 43 29.45 7.47 -17.05
N THR A 44 30.63 8.04 -16.78
CA THR A 44 31.24 7.98 -15.46
C THR A 44 30.32 8.76 -14.53
N THR A 45 29.26 8.12 -14.05
CA THR A 45 28.43 8.64 -12.98
C THR A 45 29.35 8.69 -11.77
N SER A 46 29.95 9.86 -11.54
CA SER A 46 30.55 10.16 -10.25
C SER A 46 29.52 9.78 -9.20
N ASN A 47 29.92 9.02 -8.18
CA ASN A 47 29.09 8.71 -7.00
C ASN A 47 28.86 9.99 -6.17
N ALA A 48 28.45 11.07 -6.81
CA ALA A 48 28.15 12.34 -6.20
C ALA A 48 26.77 12.21 -5.54
N ILE A 49 26.78 11.78 -4.27
CA ILE A 49 25.61 11.65 -3.41
C ILE A 49 25.02 13.04 -3.06
N THR A 50 25.60 14.13 -3.59
CA THR A 50 25.19 15.52 -3.31
C THR A 50 23.74 15.82 -3.70
N LYS A 51 23.21 15.13 -4.70
CA LYS A 51 21.81 15.26 -5.14
C LYS A 51 20.85 14.26 -4.48
N GLY A 52 21.38 13.30 -3.73
CA GLY A 52 20.59 12.23 -3.14
C GLY A 52 20.11 11.19 -4.16
N GLY A 53 19.19 10.34 -3.72
CA GLY A 53 18.61 9.27 -4.53
C GLY A 53 17.31 8.75 -3.94
N VAL A 54 16.75 7.73 -4.58
CA VAL A 54 15.55 7.03 -4.11
C VAL A 54 15.98 5.70 -3.51
N VAL A 55 15.32 5.31 -2.42
CA VAL A 55 15.49 4.02 -1.78
C VAL A 55 14.19 3.23 -1.89
N ASN A 56 14.29 2.00 -2.37
CA ASN A 56 13.19 1.03 -2.39
C ASN A 56 13.48 0.00 -1.30
N ILE A 57 12.57 -0.12 -0.34
CA ILE A 57 12.68 -1.01 0.80
C ILE A 57 11.65 -2.12 0.63
N GLU A 58 12.10 -3.35 0.81
CA GLU A 58 11.26 -4.54 0.75
C GLU A 58 11.42 -5.30 2.07
N TRP A 59 10.33 -5.42 2.82
CA TRP A 59 10.26 -6.13 4.08
C TRP A 59 9.56 -7.48 3.86
N ARG A 60 10.19 -8.57 4.30
CA ARG A 60 9.62 -9.91 4.34
C ARG A 60 9.41 -10.32 5.79
N LYS A 61 8.15 -10.51 6.18
CA LYS A 61 7.79 -11.01 7.51
C LYS A 61 8.02 -12.52 7.60
N LYS A 62 8.11 -13.05 8.82
CA LYS A 62 8.21 -14.49 9.07
C LYS A 62 6.99 -15.27 8.55
N SER A 63 5.83 -14.62 8.49
CA SER A 63 4.60 -15.14 7.90
C SER A 63 4.61 -15.18 6.35
N GLY A 64 5.70 -14.79 5.70
CA GLY A 64 5.79 -14.74 4.24
C GLY A 64 5.23 -13.46 3.60
N LYS A 65 4.42 -12.67 4.33
CA LYS A 65 3.91 -11.37 3.86
C LYS A 65 5.06 -10.41 3.50
N VAL A 66 4.96 -9.79 2.33
CA VAL A 66 5.94 -8.81 1.82
C VAL A 66 5.32 -7.42 1.77
N THR A 67 6.02 -6.40 2.29
CA THR A 67 5.61 -4.99 2.23
C THR A 67 6.69 -4.12 1.61
N TYR A 68 6.28 -3.14 0.80
CA TYR A 68 7.19 -2.25 0.08
C TYR A 68 7.06 -0.82 0.60
N GLU A 69 8.17 -0.10 0.62
CA GLU A 69 8.23 1.30 1.00
C GLU A 69 9.27 2.02 0.12
N THR A 70 8.92 3.21 -0.35
CA THR A 70 9.79 4.02 -1.20
C THR A 70 10.05 5.36 -0.53
N ASN A 71 11.33 5.68 -0.31
CA ASN A 71 11.74 6.95 0.29
C ASN A 71 12.82 7.63 -0.55
N GLY A 72 13.03 8.91 -0.32
CA GLY A 72 14.19 9.65 -0.80
C GLY A 72 15.30 9.68 0.26
N PHE A 73 16.54 9.80 -0.17
CA PHE A 73 17.67 10.06 0.73
C PHE A 73 18.57 11.16 0.17
N LEU A 74 19.12 12.00 1.05
CA LEU A 74 20.17 12.97 0.72
C LEU A 74 21.30 12.87 1.72
N VAL A 75 22.53 13.16 1.29
CA VAL A 75 23.66 13.32 2.18
C VAL A 75 24.10 14.78 2.16
N ARG A 76 23.92 15.49 3.28
CA ARG A 76 24.35 16.87 3.48
C ARG A 76 25.35 16.92 4.62
N ASP A 77 26.52 17.51 4.39
CA ASP A 77 27.57 17.66 5.41
C ASP A 77 27.97 16.34 6.10
N GLY A 78 27.93 15.22 5.38
CA GLY A 78 28.22 13.88 5.89
C GLY A 78 27.09 13.22 6.67
N ILE A 79 25.92 13.86 6.77
CA ILE A 79 24.74 13.34 7.45
C ILE A 79 23.73 12.82 6.42
N LEU A 80 23.28 11.58 6.61
CA LEU A 80 22.20 10.98 5.84
C LEU A 80 20.84 11.50 6.35
N GLN A 81 20.04 12.08 5.46
CA GLN A 81 18.68 12.52 5.71
C GLN A 81 17.72 11.72 4.83
N VAL A 82 16.69 11.14 5.46
CA VAL A 82 15.58 10.49 4.74
C VAL A 82 14.52 11.56 4.49
N VAL A 83 14.05 11.65 3.25
CA VAL A 83 12.99 12.56 2.83
C VAL A 83 11.92 11.77 2.08
N PRO A 84 10.68 12.26 1.98
CA PRO A 84 9.70 11.69 1.07
C PRO A 84 10.23 11.64 -0.37
N ALA A 85 9.98 10.52 -1.08
CA ALA A 85 10.46 10.34 -2.45
C ALA A 85 9.96 11.46 -3.39
N SER A 86 8.75 11.96 -3.15
CA SER A 86 8.13 13.06 -3.88
C SER A 86 8.93 14.37 -3.89
N GLN A 87 9.73 14.63 -2.85
CA GLN A 87 10.57 15.82 -2.77
C GLN A 87 11.78 15.76 -3.73
N LEU A 88 12.17 14.56 -4.17
CA LEU A 88 13.33 14.34 -5.03
C LEU A 88 12.96 14.09 -6.50
N THR A 89 11.89 13.34 -6.74
CA THR A 89 11.47 12.97 -8.10
C THR A 89 10.62 14.05 -8.77
N GLY A 90 10.12 15.03 -8.01
CA GLY A 90 9.15 16.02 -8.50
C GLY A 90 7.80 15.40 -8.89
N VAL A 91 7.63 14.10 -8.62
CA VAL A 91 6.37 13.38 -8.75
C VAL A 91 5.70 13.55 -7.40
N VAL A 92 4.66 14.40 -7.36
CA VAL A 92 3.71 14.36 -6.26
C VAL A 92 3.24 12.92 -6.18
N GLU A 93 3.58 12.21 -5.10
CA GLU A 93 2.83 11.02 -4.73
C GLU A 93 1.39 11.51 -4.70
N VAL A 94 0.62 11.06 -5.68
CA VAL A 94 -0.82 11.04 -5.56
C VAL A 94 -1.01 10.23 -4.30
N GLU A 95 -1.22 10.92 -3.17
CA GLU A 95 -1.95 10.41 -2.02
C GLU A 95 -2.99 9.49 -2.63
N ASN A 96 -3.09 8.25 -2.14
CA ASN A 96 -4.20 7.37 -2.45
C ASN A 96 -5.49 8.10 -2.03
N GLN A 97 -5.93 9.05 -2.83
CA GLN A 97 -7.32 9.40 -3.00
C GLN A 97 -7.96 8.06 -3.31
N PRO A 98 -9.07 7.70 -2.63
CA PRO A 98 -9.82 6.53 -3.02
C PRO A 98 -10.01 6.66 -4.52
N GLU A 99 -9.39 5.75 -5.28
CA GLU A 99 -9.45 5.75 -6.73
C GLU A 99 -10.93 5.92 -7.06
N GLU A 100 -11.29 7.05 -7.65
CA GLU A 100 -12.53 7.10 -8.42
C GLU A 100 -12.33 5.98 -9.42
N MET A 101 -13.01 4.86 -9.16
CA MET A 101 -12.89 3.61 -9.89
C MET A 101 -12.75 3.96 -11.36
N GLN A 102 -11.52 3.86 -11.87
CA GLN A 102 -11.34 3.75 -13.30
C GLN A 102 -12.17 2.52 -13.63
N VAL A 103 -13.24 2.74 -14.39
CA VAL A 103 -14.09 1.66 -14.87
C VAL A 103 -13.22 0.87 -15.83
N ASP A 104 -12.43 -0.04 -15.25
CA ASP A 104 -11.69 -1.02 -15.99
C ASP A 104 -12.74 -1.77 -16.82
N ASN A 105 -12.55 -1.83 -18.14
CA ASN A 105 -13.39 -2.64 -19.02
C ASN A 105 -13.08 -4.14 -18.82
N GLN A 106 -12.73 -4.54 -17.59
CA GLN A 106 -12.70 -5.94 -17.22
C GLN A 106 -14.14 -6.46 -17.11
N PRO A 107 -14.40 -7.68 -17.60
CA PRO A 107 -15.68 -8.33 -17.35
C PRO A 107 -15.87 -8.43 -15.83
N ASP A 108 -17.05 -8.02 -15.35
CA ASP A 108 -17.43 -8.14 -13.93
C ASP A 108 -17.09 -9.56 -13.44
N PRO A 109 -16.18 -9.71 -12.46
CA PRO A 109 -15.78 -11.03 -11.97
C PRO A 109 -16.96 -11.81 -11.38
N ALA A 110 -18.05 -11.11 -10.98
CA ALA A 110 -19.28 -11.72 -10.50
C ALA A 110 -20.25 -12.15 -11.63
N ALA A 111 -19.96 -11.86 -12.90
CA ALA A 111 -20.89 -12.10 -14.01
C ALA A 111 -21.20 -13.59 -14.29
N ASN A 112 -20.31 -14.52 -13.89
CA ASN A 112 -20.48 -15.96 -14.13
C ASN A 112 -20.96 -16.74 -12.89
N LEU A 113 -21.40 -16.05 -11.83
CA LEU A 113 -21.88 -16.71 -10.63
C LEU A 113 -23.33 -17.19 -10.81
N SER A 114 -23.68 -18.32 -10.18
CA SER A 114 -25.06 -18.84 -10.16
C SER A 114 -26.00 -18.01 -9.26
N PHE A 115 -25.46 -16.99 -8.60
CA PHE A 115 -26.15 -16.07 -7.70
C PHE A 115 -25.57 -14.65 -7.85
N ASN A 116 -26.37 -13.64 -7.53
CA ASN A 116 -25.97 -12.24 -7.68
C ASN A 116 -25.31 -11.72 -6.39
N LEU A 117 -24.07 -11.23 -6.49
CA LEU A 117 -23.35 -10.57 -5.39
C LEU A 117 -23.72 -9.09 -5.24
N SER A 118 -24.30 -8.48 -6.27
CA SER A 118 -24.76 -7.10 -6.26
C SER A 118 -26.22 -7.03 -5.80
N LEU A 119 -26.53 -6.01 -4.99
CA LEU A 119 -27.90 -5.71 -4.60
C LEU A 119 -28.61 -4.92 -5.69
N THR A 120 -29.87 -5.26 -5.97
CA THR A 120 -30.77 -4.37 -6.72
C THR A 120 -31.07 -3.12 -5.89
N ASP A 121 -31.50 -2.03 -6.54
CA ASP A 121 -31.84 -0.80 -5.83
C ASP A 121 -32.97 -1.00 -4.79
N GLU A 122 -33.91 -1.90 -5.08
CA GLU A 122 -34.96 -2.29 -4.15
C GLU A 122 -34.40 -3.02 -2.91
N GLN A 123 -33.47 -3.95 -3.11
CA GLN A 123 -32.82 -4.69 -2.03
C GLN A 123 -31.93 -3.78 -1.19
N ARG A 124 -31.20 -2.85 -1.81
CA ARG A 124 -30.40 -1.83 -1.11
C ARG A 124 -31.29 -0.98 -0.22
N LYS A 125 -32.40 -0.47 -0.77
CA LYS A 125 -33.40 0.30 -0.01
C LYS A 125 -34.00 -0.52 1.13
N ALA A 126 -34.31 -1.80 0.91
CA ALA A 126 -34.82 -2.68 1.95
C ALA A 126 -33.79 -2.89 3.08
N LYS A 127 -32.52 -3.11 2.72
CA LYS A 127 -31.40 -3.25 3.68
C LYS A 127 -31.21 -1.99 4.52
N GLU A 128 -31.25 -0.81 3.91
CA GLU A 128 -31.10 0.48 4.61
C GLU A 128 -32.25 0.77 5.58
N ASN A 129 -33.47 0.33 5.26
CA ASN A 129 -34.64 0.52 6.10
C ASN A 129 -34.85 -0.61 7.14
N LEU A 130 -33.98 -1.62 7.15
CA LEU A 130 -34.09 -2.75 8.07
C LEU A 130 -33.72 -2.31 9.48
N VAL A 131 -34.68 -2.34 10.39
CA VAL A 131 -34.45 -2.06 11.81
C VAL A 131 -33.90 -3.31 12.48
N LEU A 132 -32.63 -3.26 12.88
CA LEU A 132 -32.01 -4.33 13.64
C LEU A 132 -32.60 -4.41 15.06
N PRO A 133 -33.02 -5.60 15.52
CA PRO A 133 -33.37 -5.82 16.92
C PRO A 133 -32.20 -5.38 17.83
N TYR A 134 -32.51 -4.71 18.95
CA TYR A 134 -31.56 -4.27 19.98
C TYR A 134 -30.52 -3.20 19.58
N TYR A 135 -30.42 -2.77 18.32
CA TYR A 135 -29.48 -1.72 17.90
C TYR A 135 -29.72 -0.37 18.61
N LYS A 136 -31.00 -0.04 18.89
CA LYS A 136 -31.35 1.17 19.64
C LYS A 136 -30.93 1.11 21.11
N ALA A 137 -30.90 -0.09 21.72
CA ALA A 137 -30.47 -0.25 23.11
C ALA A 137 -28.97 0.09 23.24
N GLN A 138 -28.17 -0.32 22.25
CA GLN A 138 -26.74 0.01 22.20
C GLN A 138 -26.47 1.52 22.00
N GLN A 139 -27.33 2.24 21.26
CA GLN A 139 -27.19 3.70 21.07
C GLN A 139 -27.64 4.53 22.28
N LEU A 140 -28.66 4.07 23.02
CA LEU A 140 -29.17 4.75 24.21
C LEU A 140 -28.15 4.75 25.36
N GLU A 141 -27.28 3.74 25.43
CA GLU A 141 -26.19 3.67 26.42
C GLU A 141 -25.06 4.68 26.17
N VAL A 142 -24.99 5.28 24.98
CA VAL A 142 -23.88 6.19 24.59
C VAL A 142 -24.19 7.66 24.90
N ASN A 143 -25.47 8.05 24.94
CA ASN A 143 -25.88 9.47 25.07
C ASN A 143 -26.30 9.90 26.50
N VAL A 144 -26.06 9.07 27.52
CA VAL A 144 -26.28 9.46 28.91
C VAL A 144 -24.93 9.73 29.56
N GLU A 145 -24.51 10.98 29.51
CA GLU A 145 -23.51 11.51 30.43
C GLU A 145 -23.97 11.19 31.87
N GLU A 146 -23.08 10.54 32.63
CA GLU A 146 -23.06 10.44 34.10
C GLU A 146 -23.73 9.27 34.85
N GLN A 147 -24.37 8.26 34.25
CA GLN A 147 -24.86 7.12 35.06
C GLN A 147 -24.44 5.75 34.55
N LYS A 148 -23.37 5.25 35.18
CA LYS A 148 -22.97 3.83 35.33
C LYS A 148 -23.19 2.95 34.10
N LYS A 149 -22.09 2.81 33.34
CA LYS A 149 -21.66 1.61 32.60
C LYS A 149 -22.41 0.32 33.01
N GLN A 150 -23.57 0.10 32.42
CA GLN A 150 -24.27 -1.17 32.42
C GLN A 150 -24.60 -1.61 30.99
N GLY A 151 -23.83 -1.09 30.02
CA GLY A 151 -23.62 -1.79 28.77
C GLY A 151 -22.66 -2.94 29.01
N GLY A 152 -22.90 -4.07 28.35
CA GLY A 152 -22.05 -5.25 28.41
C GLY A 152 -20.68 -4.95 27.82
N LEU A 153 -19.82 -4.26 28.58
CA LEU A 153 -18.39 -4.25 28.31
C LEU A 153 -17.92 -5.69 28.52
N ILE A 154 -17.73 -6.39 27.41
CA ILE A 154 -17.01 -7.66 27.40
C ILE A 154 -15.56 -7.28 27.68
N TYR A 155 -15.19 -7.35 28.96
CA TYR A 155 -13.80 -7.20 29.37
C TYR A 155 -13.12 -8.54 29.15
N TYR A 156 -12.27 -8.57 28.13
CA TYR A 156 -11.47 -9.71 27.81
C TYR A 156 -10.10 -9.54 28.47
N ASP A 157 -9.77 -10.43 29.41
CA ASP A 157 -8.41 -10.58 29.93
C ASP A 157 -7.79 -11.80 29.25
N PRO A 158 -6.76 -11.63 28.40
CA PRO A 158 -6.06 -12.75 27.79
C PRO A 158 -5.41 -13.60 28.89
N ASP A 159 -5.74 -14.89 28.93
CA ASP A 159 -5.10 -15.84 29.84
C ASP A 159 -3.96 -16.59 29.15
N ALA A 160 -3.19 -17.36 29.91
CA ALA A 160 -2.03 -18.08 29.37
C ALA A 160 -2.38 -19.27 28.45
N ALA A 161 -3.67 -19.59 28.30
CA ALA A 161 -4.19 -20.58 27.36
C ALA A 161 -4.87 -19.91 26.16
N ASP A 162 -4.93 -18.58 26.14
CA ASP A 162 -5.30 -17.78 25.00
C ASP A 162 -4.10 -17.73 24.04
N ASP A 163 -3.92 -18.84 23.34
CA ASP A 163 -3.00 -18.94 22.23
C ASP A 163 -3.53 -17.96 21.18
N PHE A 164 -2.89 -16.78 21.06
CA PHE A 164 -2.90 -16.06 19.79
C PHE A 164 -2.19 -16.97 18.80
N ASP A 165 -2.91 -17.97 18.29
CA ASP A 165 -2.42 -18.77 17.19
C ASP A 165 -2.33 -17.82 15.99
N ASP A 166 -1.14 -17.70 15.43
CA ASP A 166 -0.92 -17.01 14.15
C ASP A 166 -1.50 -17.86 12.98
N GLU A 167 -2.26 -18.93 13.27
CA GLU A 167 -3.00 -19.74 12.30
C GLU A 167 -4.25 -18.95 11.90
N ASP A 168 -4.12 -18.17 10.83
CA ASP A 168 -5.26 -17.52 10.19
C ASP A 168 -6.23 -18.62 9.72
N PRO A 169 -7.47 -18.71 10.24
CA PRO A 169 -8.45 -19.68 9.76
C PRO A 169 -8.80 -19.48 8.27
N ASP A 170 -8.38 -18.35 7.69
CA ASP A 170 -8.53 -18.04 6.27
C ASP A 170 -7.33 -18.53 5.41
N ASP A 171 -6.22 -19.03 5.98
CA ASP A 171 -5.04 -19.55 5.22
C ASP A 171 -5.37 -20.80 4.38
N ASP A 172 -6.47 -21.48 4.69
CA ASP A 172 -7.00 -22.64 3.95
C ASP A 172 -8.03 -22.24 2.87
N LEU A 173 -8.44 -20.97 2.82
CA LEU A 173 -9.59 -20.50 2.02
C LEU A 173 -9.24 -20.09 0.58
N ASP A 174 -8.09 -20.52 0.08
CA ASP A 174 -7.74 -20.42 -1.34
C ASP A 174 -8.39 -21.57 -2.14
N ILE A 175 -9.71 -21.52 -2.34
CA ILE A 175 -10.47 -22.39 -3.28
C ILE A 175 -11.25 -21.62 -4.35
#